data_AF-A0A853DLK0-F1
#
_entry.id   AF-A0A853DLK0-F1
#
_cell.length_a   1.000
_cell.length_b   1.000
_cell.length_c   1.000
_cell.angle_alpha   90.00
_cell.angle_beta   90.00
_cell.angle_gamma   90.00
#
_symmetry.space_group_name_H-M   'P 1'
#
loop_
_entity.id
_entity.type
_entity.pdbx_description
1 polymer ?
#
loop_
_entity_poly.entity_id
_entity_poly.type
_entity_poly.pdbx_seq_one_letter_code
_entity_poly.pdbx_strand_id
1 'polypeptide(L)'
;MRRASAVVVASTVLAGFTLSTHPPTASAAAATPAPVGYSAYGYGTYVSSSLAALNSGATAYSAISCTTTSNLTNSNQVASVDLGKVGKVGTDYSQSRSILDASGRTSQGIAQISGVNLLGGLITSTSLKTTSRATYTPSKTSYGSNSTAFVGIKVAGKGFASGVGPNTKVALALGGKPFASVVLNEQSQAKVNGLTQAVTTAIHVTVTNSNSMGLPVGTTVYIGRSYAALRGTPAGFATGSAYGTQATLSGSVKSGPTALAGVACDGGDRTVSVASSAIPSLLSLGAVKSTTSSVATPKLTSSATNQISGLNVLSSLIGARTITASTTTSRTSFTSAATFTDASGFVGLKIAGMPSITDSVKPNTTITLSQLGTVTLHKVTKTTTGIRVVMVSITLDKALGNLARGTLVEIGVSNTGVQNR
;
A
#
# COMPACT_ATOMS: atom_id res chain seq x y z
N MET A 1 3.18 112.72 -14.75
CA MET A 1 3.00 112.88 -13.29
C MET A 1 1.85 112.00 -12.82
N ARG A 2 2.15 110.92 -12.10
CA ARG A 2 1.47 110.40 -10.89
C ARG A 2 1.87 108.94 -10.70
N ARG A 3 2.69 108.74 -9.66
CA ARG A 3 3.09 107.46 -9.10
C ARG A 3 1.88 106.86 -8.37
N ALA A 4 1.74 105.54 -8.42
CA ALA A 4 1.04 104.79 -7.39
C ALA A 4 1.70 103.42 -7.23
N SER A 5 2.32 103.24 -6.07
CA SER A 5 2.89 102.00 -5.56
C SER A 5 1.79 101.13 -4.94
N ALA A 6 1.87 99.81 -5.09
CA ALA A 6 1.18 98.82 -4.24
C ALA A 6 2.02 97.53 -4.26
N VAL A 7 2.90 97.35 -3.27
CA VAL A 7 2.70 96.54 -2.05
C VAL A 7 2.62 95.03 -2.36
N VAL A 8 3.76 94.39 -2.08
CA VAL A 8 4.00 92.95 -2.01
C VAL A 8 3.30 92.39 -0.76
N VAL A 9 2.52 91.33 -0.92
CA VAL A 9 2.13 90.43 0.17
C VAL A 9 2.55 89.02 -0.22
N ALA A 10 3.65 88.54 0.36
CA ALA A 10 4.12 87.16 0.24
C ALA A 10 3.45 86.34 1.36
N SER A 11 2.50 85.49 0.99
CA SER A 11 1.92 84.50 1.90
C SER A 11 2.74 83.21 1.84
N THR A 12 3.56 82.98 2.86
CA THR A 12 4.26 81.72 3.12
C THR A 12 3.29 80.68 3.66
N VAL A 13 2.92 79.70 2.84
CA VAL A 13 2.21 78.49 3.28
C VAL A 13 3.26 77.49 3.78
N LEU A 14 3.39 77.36 5.10
CA LEU A 14 4.10 76.26 5.75
C LEU A 14 3.24 75.00 5.65
N ALA A 15 3.51 74.14 4.65
CA ALA A 15 2.98 72.78 4.62
C ALA A 15 3.75 71.92 5.63
N GLY A 16 3.15 71.65 6.79
CA GLY A 16 3.67 70.72 7.78
C GLY A 16 3.68 69.29 7.24
N PHE A 17 4.86 68.80 6.84
CA PHE A 17 5.09 67.39 6.55
C PHE A 17 5.17 66.62 7.88
N THR A 18 4.05 66.03 8.32
CA THR A 18 4.08 65.03 9.39
C THR A 18 4.62 63.72 8.80
N LEU A 19 5.87 63.39 9.09
CA LEU A 19 6.43 62.05 8.88
C LEU A 19 5.66 61.05 9.74
N SER A 20 4.64 60.38 9.17
CA SER A 20 4.01 59.25 9.83
C SER A 20 5.00 58.07 9.81
N THR A 21 5.59 57.78 10.95
CA THR A 21 6.38 56.56 11.17
C THR A 21 5.41 55.38 11.25
N HIS A 22 5.00 54.85 10.10
CA HIS A 22 4.30 53.57 10.07
C HIS A 22 5.33 52.49 10.45
N PRO A 23 5.09 51.70 11.52
CA PRO A 23 5.91 50.52 11.77
C PRO A 23 5.84 49.64 10.52
N PRO A 24 6.95 49.05 10.05
CA PRO A 24 6.91 48.13 8.93
C PRO A 24 5.96 47.01 9.30
N THR A 25 4.84 46.92 8.60
CA THR A 25 3.95 45.76 8.66
C THR A 25 4.80 44.57 8.26
N ALA A 26 5.16 43.73 9.24
CA ALA A 26 5.86 42.49 8.99
C ALA A 26 5.04 41.71 7.96
N SER A 27 5.54 41.64 6.73
CA SER A 27 4.95 40.83 5.69
C SER A 27 4.92 39.40 6.23
N ALA A 28 3.73 38.88 6.47
CA ALA A 28 3.55 37.50 6.90
C ALA A 28 4.26 36.64 5.86
N ALA A 29 5.37 36.01 6.26
CA ALA A 29 6.14 35.15 5.38
C ALA A 29 5.18 34.12 4.78
N ALA A 30 4.98 34.18 3.46
CA ALA A 30 4.11 33.23 2.77
C ALA A 30 4.62 31.83 3.10
N ALA A 31 3.78 31.01 3.76
CA ALA A 31 4.14 29.66 4.12
C ALA A 31 4.61 28.92 2.87
N THR A 32 5.87 28.49 2.84
CA THR A 32 6.39 27.63 1.78
C THR A 32 5.47 26.41 1.65
N PRO A 33 4.91 26.12 0.46
CA PRO A 33 4.03 24.98 0.28
C PRO A 33 4.70 23.70 0.77
N ALA A 34 4.00 22.92 1.58
CA ALA A 34 4.51 21.63 2.02
C ALA A 34 4.83 20.75 0.80
N PRO A 35 5.96 19.99 0.82
CA PRO A 35 6.28 19.08 -0.27
C PRO A 35 5.15 18.06 -0.45
N VAL A 36 4.76 17.85 -1.71
CA VAL A 36 3.67 16.94 -2.08
C VAL A 36 4.26 15.55 -2.32
N GLY A 37 3.92 14.60 -1.44
CA GLY A 37 4.29 13.21 -1.51
C GLY A 37 3.32 12.38 -2.36
N TYR A 38 3.84 11.33 -2.99
CA TYR A 38 3.08 10.33 -3.73
C TYR A 38 2.54 9.25 -2.77
N SER A 39 1.28 8.84 -2.96
CA SER A 39 0.68 7.70 -2.29
C SER A 39 -0.27 6.98 -3.25
N ALA A 40 0.10 5.78 -3.68
CA ALA A 40 -0.73 4.96 -4.55
C ALA A 40 -0.71 3.51 -4.09
N TYR A 41 -1.81 2.80 -4.34
CA TYR A 41 -1.83 1.35 -4.26
C TYR A 41 -2.79 0.74 -5.27
N GLY A 42 -2.58 -0.54 -5.56
CA GLY A 42 -3.50 -1.38 -6.30
C GLY A 42 -3.51 -2.79 -5.71
N TYR A 43 -4.65 -3.46 -5.77
CA TYR A 43 -4.79 -4.88 -5.44
C TYR A 43 -5.93 -5.52 -6.22
N GLY A 44 -5.85 -6.83 -6.45
CA GLY A 44 -6.89 -7.52 -7.18
C GLY A 44 -8.08 -7.90 -6.34
N THR A 45 -7.90 -8.55 -5.20
CA THR A 45 -9.04 -9.03 -4.39
C THR A 45 -8.88 -8.70 -2.92
N TYR A 46 -10.00 -8.52 -2.24
CA TYR A 46 -10.09 -8.40 -0.78
C TYR A 46 -11.46 -8.91 -0.33
N VAL A 47 -11.50 -9.71 0.73
CA VAL A 47 -12.74 -10.21 1.32
C VAL A 47 -12.74 -9.95 2.82
N SER A 48 -13.82 -9.35 3.31
CA SER A 48 -14.09 -9.18 4.74
C SER A 48 -15.44 -9.79 5.09
N SER A 49 -15.48 -10.58 6.16
CA SER A 49 -16.61 -11.35 6.64
C SER A 49 -16.47 -11.61 8.14
N SER A 50 -17.60 -11.85 8.81
CA SER A 50 -17.60 -12.34 10.20
C SER A 50 -17.04 -13.76 10.33
N LEU A 51 -17.01 -14.53 9.23
CA LEU A 51 -16.39 -15.85 9.20
C LEU A 51 -14.91 -15.74 8.78
N ALA A 52 -14.00 -16.00 9.73
CA ALA A 52 -12.56 -15.87 9.51
C ALA A 52 -12.03 -16.66 8.30
N ALA A 53 -12.60 -17.83 8.01
CA ALA A 53 -12.22 -18.68 6.88
C ALA A 53 -12.52 -18.05 5.50
N LEU A 54 -13.36 -17.02 5.44
CA LEU A 54 -13.66 -16.27 4.20
C LEU A 54 -12.81 -15.00 4.06
N ASN A 55 -12.12 -14.58 5.12
CA ASN A 55 -11.35 -13.35 5.08
C ASN A 55 -10.12 -13.52 4.20
N SER A 56 -9.95 -12.57 3.28
CA SER A 56 -8.79 -12.49 2.41
C SER A 56 -8.22 -11.08 2.49
N GLY A 57 -6.91 -10.99 2.76
CA GLY A 57 -6.17 -9.76 2.59
C GLY A 57 -6.12 -9.30 1.13
N ALA A 58 -5.53 -8.14 0.90
CA ALA A 58 -5.35 -7.61 -0.44
C ALA A 58 -4.40 -8.50 -1.28
N THR A 59 -4.88 -9.07 -2.39
CA THR A 59 -4.05 -9.89 -3.30
C THR A 59 -3.32 -9.07 -4.33
N ALA A 60 -2.17 -9.58 -4.78
CA ALA A 60 -1.21 -8.85 -5.62
C ALA A 60 -1.01 -7.39 -5.18
N TYR A 61 -1.05 -7.10 -3.87
CA TYR A 61 -1.00 -5.73 -3.40
C TYR A 61 0.32 -5.06 -3.82
N SER A 62 0.23 -3.95 -4.52
CA SER A 62 1.35 -3.08 -4.87
C SER A 62 1.08 -1.70 -4.31
N ALA A 63 2.10 -1.05 -3.75
CA ALA A 63 1.96 0.30 -3.23
C ALA A 63 3.24 1.12 -3.40
N ILE A 64 3.05 2.42 -3.54
CA ILE A 64 4.03 3.45 -3.22
C ILE A 64 3.43 4.24 -2.08
N SER A 65 4.10 4.24 -0.93
CA SER A 65 3.64 4.98 0.24
C SER A 65 4.62 6.11 0.53
N CYS A 66 4.09 7.33 0.61
CA CYS A 66 4.67 8.42 1.41
C CYS A 66 6.10 8.77 1.01
N THR A 67 6.30 9.06 -0.27
CA THR A 67 7.62 9.41 -0.82
C THR A 67 7.53 10.63 -1.71
N THR A 68 8.58 11.44 -1.72
CA THR A 68 8.74 12.53 -2.69
C THR A 68 9.49 12.09 -3.93
N THR A 69 10.04 10.87 -3.93
CA THR A 69 10.77 10.30 -5.08
C THR A 69 9.80 10.06 -6.23
N SER A 70 10.06 10.75 -7.34
CA SER A 70 9.34 10.56 -8.60
C SER A 70 9.89 9.37 -9.38
N ASN A 71 9.13 8.93 -10.39
CA ASN A 71 9.49 7.89 -11.35
C ASN A 71 9.72 6.50 -10.71
N LEU A 72 9.11 6.25 -9.55
CA LEU A 72 9.06 4.93 -8.97
C LEU A 72 7.95 4.11 -9.63
N THR A 73 8.20 2.83 -9.82
CA THR A 73 7.20 1.85 -10.24
C THR A 73 7.33 0.60 -9.38
N ASN A 74 6.28 0.31 -8.62
CA ASN A 74 6.14 -0.93 -7.88
C ASN A 74 5.07 -1.78 -8.54
N SER A 75 5.31 -3.09 -8.65
CA SER A 75 4.32 -4.02 -9.20
C SER A 75 4.34 -5.33 -8.43
N ASN A 76 3.19 -5.98 -8.41
CA ASN A 76 3.00 -7.29 -7.81
C ASN A 76 2.04 -8.09 -8.69
N GLN A 77 2.24 -9.41 -8.75
CA GLN A 77 1.45 -10.33 -9.53
C GLN A 77 1.25 -11.64 -8.77
N VAL A 78 0.06 -12.22 -8.90
CA VAL A 78 -0.23 -13.61 -8.55
C VAL A 78 -0.96 -14.28 -9.71
N ALA A 79 -0.67 -15.56 -9.95
CA ALA A 79 -1.18 -16.27 -11.13
C ALA A 79 -2.69 -16.57 -11.05
N SER A 80 -3.17 -16.86 -9.84
CA SER A 80 -4.59 -17.07 -9.53
C SER A 80 -4.84 -16.83 -8.05
N VAL A 81 -6.10 -16.55 -7.70
CA VAL A 81 -6.54 -16.44 -6.30
C VAL A 81 -7.83 -17.25 -6.15
N ASP A 82 -7.84 -18.13 -5.15
CA ASP A 82 -9.04 -18.83 -4.70
C ASP A 82 -9.57 -18.15 -3.43
N LEU A 83 -10.80 -17.64 -3.48
CA LEU A 83 -11.49 -16.97 -2.38
C LEU A 83 -12.50 -17.91 -1.70
N GLY A 84 -12.34 -19.23 -1.88
CA GLY A 84 -13.21 -20.24 -1.33
C GLY A 84 -14.64 -20.12 -1.87
N LYS A 85 -15.63 -20.03 -0.97
CA LYS A 85 -17.05 -19.92 -1.33
C LYS A 85 -17.38 -18.63 -2.10
N VAL A 86 -16.54 -17.61 -2.01
CA VAL A 86 -16.75 -16.34 -2.74
C VAL A 86 -16.47 -16.51 -4.23
N GLY A 87 -15.54 -17.37 -4.62
CA GLY A 87 -15.18 -17.63 -6.02
C GLY A 87 -13.69 -17.58 -6.28
N LYS A 88 -13.31 -17.39 -7.53
CA LYS A 88 -11.91 -17.37 -7.97
C LYS A 88 -11.65 -16.23 -8.95
N VAL A 89 -10.42 -15.78 -8.99
CA VAL A 89 -9.91 -14.95 -10.08
C VAL A 89 -8.66 -15.59 -10.66
N GLY A 90 -8.42 -15.34 -11.96
CA GLY A 90 -7.19 -15.69 -12.64
C GLY A 90 -6.04 -14.76 -12.24
N THR A 91 -5.23 -14.40 -13.22
CA THR A 91 -4.04 -13.58 -12.98
C THR A 91 -4.44 -12.22 -12.45
N ASP A 92 -3.87 -11.87 -11.31
CA ASP A 92 -4.04 -10.58 -10.65
C ASP A 92 -2.70 -9.86 -10.70
N TYR A 93 -2.71 -8.67 -11.29
CA TYR A 93 -1.56 -7.79 -11.45
C TYR A 93 -1.94 -6.41 -10.92
N SER A 94 -1.11 -5.86 -10.04
CA SER A 94 -1.26 -4.48 -9.59
C SER A 94 0.03 -3.71 -9.73
N GLN A 95 -0.11 -2.40 -9.97
CA GLN A 95 1.00 -1.49 -10.15
C GLN A 95 0.72 -0.17 -9.43
N SER A 96 1.76 0.42 -8.86
CA SER A 96 1.73 1.76 -8.30
C SER A 96 2.87 2.57 -8.88
N ARG A 97 2.61 3.82 -9.23
CA ARG A 97 3.59 4.71 -9.87
C ARG A 97 3.61 6.09 -9.22
N SER A 98 4.81 6.65 -9.09
CA SER A 98 5.03 8.09 -8.94
C SER A 98 5.55 8.62 -10.26
N ILE A 99 4.97 9.70 -10.75
CA ILE A 99 5.30 10.27 -12.06
C ILE A 99 5.53 11.76 -11.87
N LEU A 100 6.64 12.26 -12.39
CA LEU A 100 6.91 13.70 -12.51
C LEU A 100 7.19 14.01 -13.97
N ASP A 101 6.33 14.81 -14.58
CA ASP A 101 6.47 15.28 -15.96
C ASP A 101 6.00 16.74 -16.09
N ALA A 102 5.86 17.25 -17.32
CA ALA A 102 5.43 18.63 -17.58
C ALA A 102 4.01 18.94 -17.04
N SER A 103 3.14 17.93 -16.86
CA SER A 103 1.81 18.10 -16.26
C SER A 103 1.83 18.21 -14.74
N GLY A 104 2.94 17.84 -14.11
CA GLY A 104 3.18 17.94 -12.68
C GLY A 104 3.44 16.58 -12.00
N ARG A 105 3.15 16.52 -10.70
CA ARG A 105 3.31 15.30 -9.89
C ARG A 105 2.04 14.47 -10.01
N THR A 106 2.15 13.23 -10.47
CA THR A 106 1.04 12.28 -10.52
C THR A 106 1.33 11.03 -9.70
N SER A 107 0.44 10.71 -8.77
CA SER A 107 0.36 9.39 -8.17
C SER A 107 -0.65 8.54 -8.93
N GLN A 108 -0.32 7.28 -9.19
CA GLN A 108 -1.17 6.38 -9.97
C GLN A 108 -1.20 4.98 -9.36
N GLY A 109 -2.40 4.46 -9.10
CA GLY A 109 -2.65 3.07 -8.73
C GLY A 109 -3.37 2.35 -9.86
N ILE A 110 -3.02 1.07 -10.07
CA ILE A 110 -3.59 0.21 -11.11
C ILE A 110 -3.82 -1.18 -10.51
N ALA A 111 -4.98 -1.78 -10.83
CA ALA A 111 -5.23 -3.20 -10.64
C ALA A 111 -5.80 -3.79 -11.94
N GLN A 112 -5.32 -4.96 -12.34
CA GLN A 112 -5.73 -5.67 -13.54
C GLN A 112 -5.91 -7.15 -13.20
N ILE A 113 -7.04 -7.70 -13.58
CA ILE A 113 -7.42 -9.08 -13.24
C ILE A 113 -7.94 -9.77 -14.49
N SER A 114 -7.59 -11.05 -14.67
CA SER A 114 -8.19 -11.94 -15.64
C SER A 114 -9.07 -13.00 -14.98
N GLY A 115 -10.05 -13.52 -15.71
CA GLY A 115 -10.85 -14.69 -15.32
C GLY A 115 -11.58 -14.54 -13.99
N VAL A 116 -12.38 -13.48 -13.83
CA VAL A 116 -13.22 -13.29 -12.63
C VAL A 116 -14.40 -14.26 -12.70
N ASN A 117 -14.60 -15.04 -11.65
CA ASN A 117 -15.78 -15.88 -11.44
C ASN A 117 -16.15 -15.90 -9.95
N LEU A 118 -17.20 -15.16 -9.58
CA LEU A 118 -17.66 -15.03 -8.21
C LEU A 118 -19.05 -15.65 -8.04
N LEU A 119 -19.31 -16.11 -6.81
CA LEU A 119 -20.63 -16.55 -6.35
C LEU A 119 -21.24 -17.61 -7.26
N GLY A 120 -20.43 -18.61 -7.63
CA GLY A 120 -20.87 -19.70 -8.51
C GLY A 120 -21.20 -19.27 -9.94
N GLY A 121 -20.55 -18.22 -10.46
CA GLY A 121 -20.76 -17.72 -11.82
C GLY A 121 -21.81 -16.61 -11.95
N LEU A 122 -22.42 -16.17 -10.84
CA LEU A 122 -23.33 -15.02 -10.86
C LEU A 122 -22.63 -13.73 -11.26
N ILE A 123 -21.32 -13.60 -11.04
CA ILE A 123 -20.52 -12.50 -11.55
C ILE A 123 -19.34 -13.08 -12.31
N THR A 124 -19.22 -12.76 -13.59
CA THR A 124 -18.09 -13.19 -14.42
C THR A 124 -17.51 -12.03 -15.21
N SER A 125 -16.20 -12.03 -15.44
CA SER A 125 -15.53 -11.07 -16.33
C SER A 125 -14.28 -11.73 -16.91
N THR A 126 -14.07 -11.65 -18.22
CA THR A 126 -12.86 -12.16 -18.86
C THR A 126 -11.63 -11.43 -18.38
N SER A 127 -11.71 -10.10 -18.30
CA SER A 127 -10.72 -9.28 -17.63
C SER A 127 -11.33 -7.98 -17.15
N LEU A 128 -10.63 -7.32 -16.25
CA LEU A 128 -10.93 -5.95 -15.84
C LEU A 128 -9.65 -5.21 -15.51
N LYS A 129 -9.70 -3.88 -15.59
CA LYS A 129 -8.63 -2.98 -15.17
C LYS A 129 -9.23 -1.78 -14.48
N THR A 130 -8.68 -1.39 -13.35
CA THR A 130 -8.96 -0.08 -12.72
C THR A 130 -7.72 0.79 -12.69
N THR A 131 -7.93 2.09 -12.74
CA THR A 131 -6.88 3.07 -12.60
C THR A 131 -7.40 4.27 -11.83
N SER A 132 -6.67 4.65 -10.79
CA SER A 132 -6.88 5.87 -10.03
C SER A 132 -5.66 6.76 -10.18
N ARG A 133 -5.86 8.05 -10.42
CA ARG A 133 -4.79 9.05 -10.51
C ARG A 133 -5.12 10.26 -9.64
N ALA A 134 -4.10 10.81 -9.01
CA ALA A 134 -4.13 12.12 -8.37
C ALA A 134 -2.96 12.93 -8.91
N THR A 135 -3.25 14.12 -9.45
CA THR A 135 -2.27 15.00 -10.08
C THR A 135 -2.22 16.34 -9.35
N TYR A 136 -1.02 16.90 -9.23
CA TYR A 136 -0.75 18.24 -8.71
C TYR A 136 0.11 19.00 -9.71
N THR A 137 -0.47 20.03 -10.32
CA THR A 137 0.12 20.77 -11.44
C THR A 137 1.16 21.79 -10.97
N PRO A 138 2.01 22.29 -11.89
CA PRO A 138 2.88 23.43 -11.62
C PRO A 138 2.10 24.68 -11.18
N SER A 139 0.86 24.86 -11.65
CA SER A 139 -0.07 25.91 -11.23
C SER A 139 -0.72 25.66 -9.85
N LYS A 140 -0.20 24.70 -9.07
CA LYS A 140 -0.67 24.34 -7.72
C LYS A 140 -2.11 23.84 -7.66
N THR A 141 -2.65 23.38 -8.78
CA THR A 141 -3.99 22.80 -8.85
C THR A 141 -3.91 21.30 -8.64
N SER A 142 -4.79 20.75 -7.79
CA SER A 142 -4.95 19.30 -7.65
C SER A 142 -6.27 18.81 -8.23
N TYR A 143 -6.18 17.77 -9.05
CA TYR A 143 -7.31 17.03 -9.62
C TYR A 143 -7.02 15.51 -9.64
N GLY A 144 -8.03 14.71 -9.97
CA GLY A 144 -7.89 13.26 -10.06
C GLY A 144 -8.71 12.68 -11.19
N SER A 145 -8.40 11.44 -11.56
CA SER A 145 -9.16 10.68 -12.55
C SER A 145 -9.32 9.25 -12.10
N ASN A 146 -10.51 8.70 -12.31
CA ASN A 146 -10.84 7.30 -12.04
C ASN A 146 -11.30 6.64 -13.34
N SER A 147 -10.90 5.39 -13.58
CA SER A 147 -11.39 4.63 -14.71
C SER A 147 -11.44 3.14 -14.42
N THR A 148 -12.44 2.49 -15.02
CA THR A 148 -12.55 1.03 -15.09
C THR A 148 -12.77 0.63 -16.54
N ALA A 149 -12.15 -0.46 -16.96
CA ALA A 149 -12.45 -1.13 -18.22
C ALA A 149 -12.79 -2.60 -17.92
N PHE A 150 -13.93 -3.06 -18.43
CA PHE A 150 -14.32 -4.47 -18.37
C PHE A 150 -14.23 -5.13 -19.74
N VAL A 151 -13.92 -6.42 -19.74
CA VAL A 151 -14.08 -7.30 -20.90
C VAL A 151 -14.98 -8.45 -20.50
N GLY A 152 -16.14 -8.57 -21.15
CA GLY A 152 -17.07 -9.67 -20.95
C GLY A 152 -17.74 -9.73 -19.58
N ILE A 153 -17.91 -8.58 -18.90
CA ILE A 153 -18.58 -8.52 -17.59
C ILE A 153 -20.05 -8.97 -17.71
N LYS A 154 -20.44 -9.92 -16.87
CA LYS A 154 -21.82 -10.36 -16.67
C LYS A 154 -22.17 -10.39 -15.19
N VAL A 155 -23.37 -9.95 -14.86
CA VAL A 155 -23.94 -10.02 -13.50
C VAL A 155 -25.33 -10.66 -13.59
N ALA A 156 -25.55 -11.77 -12.90
CA ALA A 156 -26.75 -12.60 -12.98
C ALA A 156 -27.17 -12.93 -14.43
N GLY A 157 -26.20 -13.28 -15.28
CA GLY A 157 -26.41 -13.58 -16.70
C GLY A 157 -26.57 -12.35 -17.61
N LYS A 158 -26.84 -11.15 -17.07
CA LYS A 158 -26.92 -9.91 -17.85
C LYS A 158 -25.52 -9.39 -18.17
N GLY A 159 -25.21 -9.24 -19.46
CA GLY A 159 -23.99 -8.58 -19.92
C GLY A 159 -24.03 -7.07 -19.74
N PHE A 160 -22.87 -6.45 -19.49
CA PHE A 160 -22.71 -5.00 -19.46
C PHE A 160 -21.68 -4.55 -20.50
N ALA A 161 -21.82 -3.32 -21.00
CA ALA A 161 -20.84 -2.71 -21.88
C ALA A 161 -19.47 -2.56 -21.18
N SER A 162 -18.39 -2.50 -21.96
CA SER A 162 -17.02 -2.36 -21.43
C SER A 162 -16.82 -1.09 -20.59
N GLY A 163 -17.54 0.00 -20.94
CA GLY A 163 -17.57 1.28 -20.24
C GLY A 163 -18.78 1.43 -19.31
N VAL A 164 -18.92 0.54 -18.32
CA VAL A 164 -19.99 0.67 -17.31
C VAL A 164 -19.86 2.03 -16.60
N GLY A 165 -20.98 2.77 -16.51
CA GLY A 165 -21.00 4.07 -15.83
C GLY A 165 -20.56 3.98 -14.36
N PRO A 166 -19.96 5.03 -13.78
CA PRO A 166 -19.52 5.02 -12.38
C PRO A 166 -20.66 4.67 -11.42
N ASN A 167 -20.35 3.88 -10.39
CA ASN A 167 -21.26 3.53 -9.30
C ASN A 167 -22.55 2.81 -9.73
N THR A 168 -22.49 2.03 -10.81
CA THR A 168 -23.65 1.27 -11.33
C THR A 168 -24.02 0.16 -10.35
N LYS A 169 -25.22 0.23 -9.76
CA LYS A 169 -25.71 -0.76 -8.79
C LYS A 169 -26.54 -1.84 -9.46
N VAL A 170 -26.32 -3.09 -9.06
CA VAL A 170 -27.05 -4.26 -9.54
C VAL A 170 -27.41 -5.13 -8.34
N ALA A 171 -28.70 -5.43 -8.17
CA ALA A 171 -29.14 -6.39 -7.17
C ALA A 171 -28.90 -7.82 -7.66
N LEU A 172 -28.43 -8.70 -6.77
CA LEU A 172 -28.29 -10.13 -7.02
C LEU A 172 -29.38 -10.90 -6.30
N ALA A 173 -29.99 -11.81 -7.05
CA ALA A 173 -30.95 -12.78 -6.52
C ALA A 173 -30.48 -14.20 -6.80
N LEU A 174 -30.78 -15.11 -5.89
CA LEU A 174 -30.56 -16.55 -6.01
C LEU A 174 -31.88 -17.25 -5.70
N GLY A 175 -32.38 -18.06 -6.64
CA GLY A 175 -33.71 -18.68 -6.52
C GLY A 175 -34.85 -17.65 -6.38
N GLY A 176 -34.74 -16.51 -7.07
CA GLY A 176 -35.72 -15.43 -7.02
C GLY A 176 -35.66 -14.54 -5.76
N LYS A 177 -34.79 -14.84 -4.78
CA LYS A 177 -34.66 -14.05 -3.54
C LYS A 177 -33.41 -13.16 -3.58
N PRO A 178 -33.52 -11.85 -3.30
CA PRO A 178 -32.37 -10.96 -3.26
C PRO A 178 -31.43 -11.34 -2.11
N PHE A 179 -30.12 -11.39 -2.35
CA PHE A 179 -29.16 -11.74 -1.31
C PHE A 179 -27.90 -10.87 -1.25
N ALA A 180 -27.57 -10.17 -2.33
CA ALA A 180 -26.41 -9.28 -2.37
C ALA A 180 -26.66 -8.07 -3.27
N SER A 181 -25.88 -7.02 -3.04
CA SER A 181 -25.77 -5.87 -3.93
C SER A 181 -24.38 -5.86 -4.57
N VAL A 182 -24.31 -5.50 -5.85
CA VAL A 182 -23.07 -5.31 -6.60
C VAL A 182 -22.99 -3.87 -7.06
N VAL A 183 -21.87 -3.21 -6.80
CA VAL A 183 -21.53 -1.91 -7.41
C VAL A 183 -20.42 -2.15 -8.42
N LEU A 184 -20.72 -1.89 -9.69
CA LEU A 184 -19.76 -1.90 -10.78
C LEU A 184 -19.16 -0.51 -10.96
N ASN A 185 -17.85 -0.47 -11.24
CA ASN A 185 -17.10 0.77 -11.44
C ASN A 185 -17.35 1.76 -10.30
N GLU A 186 -17.19 1.30 -9.06
CA GLU A 186 -17.32 2.15 -7.87
C GLU A 186 -16.18 3.17 -7.87
N GLN A 187 -16.51 4.45 -7.89
CA GLN A 187 -15.55 5.54 -7.98
C GLN A 187 -15.84 6.60 -6.91
N SER A 188 -14.78 7.08 -6.28
CA SER A 188 -14.85 8.25 -5.40
C SER A 188 -13.64 9.15 -5.58
N GLN A 189 -13.87 10.44 -5.34
CA GLN A 189 -12.82 11.45 -5.27
C GLN A 189 -13.09 12.35 -4.07
N ALA A 190 -12.03 12.76 -3.39
CA ALA A 190 -12.11 13.69 -2.28
C ALA A 190 -10.90 14.62 -2.30
N LYS A 191 -11.05 15.81 -1.71
CA LYS A 191 -9.92 16.67 -1.37
C LYS A 191 -9.60 16.52 0.10
N VAL A 192 -8.34 16.18 0.40
CA VAL A 192 -7.81 16.12 1.76
C VAL A 192 -6.69 17.16 1.83
N ASN A 193 -6.86 18.17 2.68
CA ASN A 193 -5.92 19.31 2.78
C ASN A 193 -5.62 19.97 1.42
N GLY A 194 -6.66 20.11 0.57
CA GLY A 194 -6.55 20.71 -0.76
C GLY A 194 -5.98 19.80 -1.86
N LEU A 195 -5.49 18.59 -1.51
CA LEU A 195 -4.93 17.62 -2.45
C LEU A 195 -5.92 16.50 -2.77
N THR A 196 -5.88 16.00 -4.00
CA THR A 196 -6.84 15.01 -4.48
C THR A 196 -6.48 13.60 -4.01
N GLN A 197 -7.51 12.88 -3.59
CA GLN A 197 -7.54 11.44 -3.41
C GLN A 197 -8.57 10.85 -4.36
N ALA A 198 -8.20 9.77 -5.04
CA ALA A 198 -9.01 9.09 -6.04
C ALA A 198 -9.00 7.58 -5.76
N VAL A 199 -10.18 6.96 -5.75
CA VAL A 199 -10.35 5.52 -5.52
C VAL A 199 -11.28 4.95 -6.56
N THR A 200 -10.90 3.80 -7.11
CA THR A 200 -11.70 3.05 -8.08
C THR A 200 -11.72 1.58 -7.68
N THR A 201 -12.89 0.97 -7.68
CA THR A 201 -13.07 -0.48 -7.53
C THR A 201 -13.91 -1.01 -8.68
N ALA A 202 -13.46 -2.05 -9.36
CA ALA A 202 -14.22 -2.58 -10.49
C ALA A 202 -15.52 -3.25 -10.02
N ILE A 203 -15.43 -4.16 -9.06
CA ILE A 203 -16.61 -4.88 -8.54
C ILE A 203 -16.58 -4.83 -7.03
N HIS A 204 -17.61 -4.27 -6.41
CA HIS A 204 -17.84 -4.30 -4.98
C HIS A 204 -19.12 -5.08 -4.70
N VAL A 205 -19.01 -6.22 -4.01
CA VAL A 205 -20.16 -7.04 -3.59
C VAL A 205 -20.38 -6.86 -2.09
N THR A 206 -21.63 -6.70 -1.69
CA THR A 206 -22.06 -6.76 -0.28
C THR A 206 -23.17 -7.79 -0.14
N VAL A 207 -22.99 -8.79 0.72
CA VAL A 207 -24.05 -9.75 1.08
C VAL A 207 -25.01 -9.06 2.04
N THR A 208 -26.27 -8.91 1.64
CA THR A 208 -27.29 -8.16 2.38
C THR A 208 -28.29 -9.05 3.10
N ASN A 209 -28.51 -10.28 2.61
CA ASN A 209 -29.43 -11.23 3.23
C ASN A 209 -28.81 -12.62 3.37
N SER A 210 -29.39 -13.42 4.26
CA SER A 210 -29.11 -14.85 4.37
C SER A 210 -29.30 -15.53 3.01
N ASN A 211 -28.42 -16.48 2.70
CA ASN A 211 -28.35 -17.11 1.38
C ASN A 211 -27.95 -18.58 1.50
N SER A 212 -28.33 -19.36 0.49
CA SER A 212 -28.01 -20.79 0.41
C SER A 212 -26.53 -21.09 0.15
N MET A 213 -25.71 -20.09 -0.20
CA MET A 213 -24.25 -20.26 -0.31
C MET A 213 -23.55 -20.26 1.05
N GLY A 214 -24.26 -19.90 2.13
CA GLY A 214 -23.71 -19.83 3.48
C GLY A 214 -22.71 -18.69 3.66
N LEU A 215 -22.79 -17.63 2.85
CA LEU A 215 -22.02 -16.42 3.06
C LEU A 215 -22.71 -15.57 4.16
N PRO A 216 -22.01 -15.15 5.22
CA PRO A 216 -22.59 -14.30 6.24
C PRO A 216 -23.08 -12.96 5.69
N VAL A 217 -24.20 -12.44 6.23
CA VAL A 217 -24.64 -11.06 5.99
C VAL A 217 -23.54 -10.09 6.42
N GLY A 218 -23.32 -9.05 5.62
CA GLY A 218 -22.23 -8.08 5.83
C GLY A 218 -20.91 -8.50 5.19
N THR A 219 -20.82 -9.68 4.57
CA THR A 219 -19.62 -10.05 3.79
C THR A 219 -19.43 -9.06 2.64
N THR A 220 -18.25 -8.43 2.58
CA THR A 220 -17.85 -7.49 1.52
C THR A 220 -16.73 -8.08 0.68
N VAL A 221 -16.83 -7.95 -0.64
CA VAL A 221 -15.82 -8.42 -1.59
C VAL A 221 -15.46 -7.25 -2.52
N TYR A 222 -14.18 -6.91 -2.59
CA TYR A 222 -13.66 -5.94 -3.57
C TYR A 222 -12.82 -6.65 -4.61
N ILE A 223 -13.07 -6.36 -5.88
CA ILE A 223 -12.31 -6.86 -7.02
C ILE A 223 -11.80 -5.68 -7.85
N GLY A 224 -10.50 -5.68 -8.12
CA GLY A 224 -9.77 -4.69 -8.89
C GLY A 224 -9.82 -3.31 -8.27
N ARG A 225 -9.20 -3.11 -7.10
CA ARG A 225 -9.16 -1.79 -6.46
C ARG A 225 -7.86 -1.06 -6.75
N SER A 226 -7.98 0.20 -7.14
CA SER A 226 -6.85 1.13 -7.28
C SER A 226 -7.10 2.41 -6.50
N TYR A 227 -6.03 2.98 -5.98
CA TYR A 227 -6.03 4.18 -5.17
C TYR A 227 -4.85 5.06 -5.57
N ALA A 228 -5.09 6.37 -5.61
CA ALA A 228 -4.05 7.36 -5.72
C ALA A 228 -4.40 8.58 -4.88
N ALA A 229 -3.39 9.13 -4.23
CA ALA A 229 -3.48 10.37 -3.50
C ALA A 229 -2.14 11.11 -3.56
N LEU A 230 -2.24 12.41 -3.38
CA LEU A 230 -1.12 13.26 -3.09
C LEU A 230 -1.27 13.76 -1.65
N ARG A 231 -0.20 13.70 -0.87
CA ARG A 231 -0.21 14.03 0.56
C ARG A 231 0.75 15.18 0.83
N GLY A 232 0.27 16.22 1.51
CA GLY A 232 1.12 17.28 2.02
C GLY A 232 1.50 16.93 3.44
N THR A 233 2.80 16.82 3.74
CA THR A 233 3.25 16.46 5.10
C THR A 233 4.17 17.55 5.66
N PRO A 234 3.73 18.28 6.70
CA PRO A 234 4.57 19.26 7.36
C PRO A 234 5.78 18.65 8.08
N ALA A 235 5.69 17.39 8.54
CA ALA A 235 6.69 16.74 9.42
C ALA A 235 7.55 15.64 8.76
N GLY A 236 7.43 15.44 7.44
CA GLY A 236 8.09 14.34 6.71
C GLY A 236 7.19 13.13 6.55
N PHE A 237 7.75 11.98 6.16
CA PHE A 237 6.96 10.80 5.81
C PHE A 237 7.40 9.55 6.57
N ALA A 238 6.45 8.86 7.19
CA ALA A 238 6.63 7.50 7.66
C ALA A 238 6.55 6.56 6.45
N THR A 239 7.51 5.64 6.33
CA THR A 239 7.55 4.65 5.24
C THR A 239 7.78 3.28 5.81
N GLY A 240 7.37 2.25 5.07
CA GLY A 240 7.58 0.88 5.50
C GLY A 240 6.46 -0.05 5.09
N SER A 241 6.67 -1.32 5.42
CA SER A 241 5.74 -2.39 5.15
C SER A 241 6.07 -3.65 5.94
N ALA A 242 5.08 -4.50 6.16
CA ALA A 242 5.23 -5.85 6.68
C ALA A 242 4.56 -6.86 5.73
N TYR A 243 5.18 -8.03 5.52
CA TYR A 243 4.60 -9.12 4.74
C TYR A 243 5.15 -10.49 5.15
N GLY A 244 4.39 -11.54 4.82
CA GLY A 244 4.69 -12.92 5.18
C GLY A 244 5.78 -13.53 4.31
N THR A 245 5.52 -13.66 3.01
CA THR A 245 6.44 -14.34 2.08
C THR A 245 6.52 -13.64 0.74
N GLN A 246 7.70 -13.66 0.13
CA GLN A 246 7.92 -13.25 -1.25
C GLN A 246 8.95 -14.18 -1.90
N ALA A 247 8.76 -14.52 -3.17
CA ALA A 247 9.76 -15.20 -3.99
C ALA A 247 10.05 -14.38 -5.25
N THR A 248 11.32 -14.10 -5.48
CA THR A 248 11.78 -13.31 -6.62
C THR A 248 12.84 -14.09 -7.38
N LEU A 249 12.58 -14.34 -8.66
CA LEU A 249 13.55 -14.79 -9.64
C LEU A 249 13.70 -13.71 -10.72
N SER A 250 14.91 -13.50 -11.23
CA SER A 250 15.15 -12.64 -12.38
C SER A 250 14.51 -13.23 -13.65
N GLY A 251 13.24 -12.90 -13.92
CA GLY A 251 12.60 -13.15 -15.22
C GLY A 251 11.20 -13.76 -15.18
N SER A 252 11.05 -14.97 -14.60
CA SER A 252 9.90 -15.82 -14.98
C SER A 252 8.93 -16.20 -13.85
N VAL A 253 9.35 -16.21 -12.58
CA VAL A 253 8.47 -16.55 -11.45
C VAL A 253 8.60 -15.50 -10.36
N LYS A 254 7.52 -14.74 -10.16
CA LYS A 254 7.38 -13.79 -9.05
C LYS A 254 6.17 -14.21 -8.23
N SER A 255 6.40 -14.72 -7.02
CA SER A 255 5.35 -14.76 -6.01
C SER A 255 5.53 -13.49 -5.20
N GLY A 256 4.65 -12.50 -5.39
CA GLY A 256 4.77 -11.29 -4.61
C GLY A 256 4.42 -11.47 -3.13
N PRO A 257 4.57 -10.40 -2.34
CA PRO A 257 4.42 -10.41 -0.90
C PRO A 257 3.01 -10.83 -0.47
N THR A 258 2.92 -11.80 0.43
CA THR A 258 1.66 -12.24 1.06
C THR A 258 1.33 -11.41 2.30
N ALA A 259 0.04 -11.15 2.54
CA ALA A 259 -0.42 -10.27 3.61
C ALA A 259 0.35 -8.94 3.70
N LEU A 260 0.62 -8.28 2.57
CA LEU A 260 1.36 -7.02 2.55
C LEU A 260 0.56 -5.88 3.20
N ALA A 261 1.04 -5.38 4.33
CA ALA A 261 0.57 -4.16 4.97
C ALA A 261 1.61 -3.06 4.72
N GLY A 262 1.17 -1.90 4.22
CA GLY A 262 2.03 -0.72 4.03
C GLY A 262 1.71 0.35 5.07
N VAL A 263 2.74 1.03 5.56
CA VAL A 263 2.64 2.13 6.53
C VAL A 263 1.88 3.31 5.90
N ALA A 264 0.95 3.90 6.66
CA ALA A 264 0.19 5.08 6.25
C ALA A 264 1.04 6.37 6.33
N CYS A 265 0.73 7.36 5.48
CA CYS A 265 1.56 8.57 5.37
C CYS A 265 1.35 9.57 6.48
N ASP A 266 0.09 9.75 6.87
CA ASP A 266 -0.35 10.85 7.73
C ASP A 266 -0.64 10.35 9.15
N GLY A 267 -0.21 9.14 9.48
CA GLY A 267 -0.58 8.44 10.71
C GLY A 267 -1.65 7.36 10.49
N GLY A 268 -1.81 6.52 11.52
CA GLY A 268 -2.82 5.47 11.58
C GLY A 268 -2.27 4.05 11.43
N ASP A 269 -3.19 3.09 11.57
CA ASP A 269 -2.90 1.67 11.63
C ASP A 269 -3.47 0.92 10.44
N ARG A 270 -2.81 -0.18 10.07
CA ARG A 270 -3.31 -1.12 9.05
C ARG A 270 -2.94 -2.54 9.42
N THR A 271 -3.91 -3.45 9.28
CA THR A 271 -3.70 -4.89 9.47
C THR A 271 -4.15 -5.66 8.23
N VAL A 272 -3.34 -6.61 7.78
CA VAL A 272 -3.65 -7.54 6.68
C VAL A 272 -3.30 -8.94 7.14
N SER A 273 -4.19 -9.90 6.92
CA SER A 273 -3.98 -11.30 7.28
C SER A 273 -4.37 -12.25 6.16
N VAL A 274 -3.71 -13.40 6.10
CA VAL A 274 -4.12 -14.57 5.32
C VAL A 274 -4.07 -15.82 6.21
N ALA A 275 -5.01 -16.73 6.04
CA ALA A 275 -5.13 -17.92 6.89
C ALA A 275 -3.98 -18.92 6.68
N SER A 276 -3.46 -18.98 5.46
CA SER A 276 -2.27 -19.76 5.11
C SER A 276 -1.61 -19.16 3.86
N SER A 277 -0.35 -19.52 3.66
CA SER A 277 0.41 -19.18 2.45
C SER A 277 1.35 -20.33 2.14
N ALA A 278 1.58 -20.63 0.88
CA ALA A 278 2.53 -21.65 0.48
C ALA A 278 3.25 -21.23 -0.80
N ILE A 279 4.50 -21.63 -0.91
CA ILE A 279 5.20 -21.69 -2.19
C ILE A 279 5.30 -23.18 -2.51
N PRO A 280 4.52 -23.69 -3.48
CA PRO A 280 4.48 -25.11 -3.79
C PRO A 280 5.88 -25.69 -3.91
N SER A 281 6.09 -26.92 -3.40
CA SER A 281 7.37 -27.64 -3.34
C SER A 281 8.47 -27.04 -2.46
N LEU A 282 8.31 -25.82 -1.93
CA LEU A 282 9.33 -25.18 -1.09
C LEU A 282 8.88 -25.03 0.36
N LEU A 283 7.76 -24.35 0.61
CA LEU A 283 7.32 -24.05 1.97
C LEU A 283 5.81 -23.98 2.12
N SER A 284 5.35 -24.20 3.34
CA SER A 284 4.01 -23.92 3.80
C SER A 284 4.06 -23.08 5.08
N LEU A 285 3.12 -22.17 5.20
CA LEU A 285 2.88 -21.33 6.36
C LEU A 285 1.44 -21.51 6.82
N GLY A 286 1.23 -21.46 8.13
CA GLY A 286 -0.07 -21.20 8.73
C GLY A 286 -0.48 -19.72 8.58
N ALA A 287 -1.26 -19.24 9.56
CA ALA A 287 -1.75 -17.87 9.55
C ALA A 287 -0.60 -16.86 9.51
N VAL A 288 -0.73 -15.89 8.61
CA VAL A 288 0.16 -14.74 8.46
C VAL A 288 -0.63 -13.49 8.79
N LYS A 289 -0.09 -12.65 9.68
CA LYS A 289 -0.67 -11.36 10.05
C LYS A 289 0.39 -10.27 9.98
N SER A 290 0.14 -9.24 9.18
CA SER A 290 0.97 -8.05 9.11
C SER A 290 0.21 -6.86 9.69
N THR A 291 0.85 -6.11 10.57
CA THR A 291 0.36 -4.86 11.13
C THR A 291 1.38 -3.76 10.88
N THR A 292 0.93 -2.59 10.46
CA THR A 292 1.77 -1.39 10.33
C THR A 292 1.09 -0.23 11.03
N SER A 293 1.87 0.64 11.65
CA SER A 293 1.38 1.87 12.25
C SER A 293 2.30 3.04 11.93
N SER A 294 1.74 4.24 11.95
CA SER A 294 2.49 5.48 11.83
C SER A 294 1.93 6.55 12.75
N VAL A 295 2.81 7.43 13.22
CA VAL A 295 2.46 8.64 13.95
C VAL A 295 3.26 9.78 13.33
N ALA A 296 2.58 10.83 12.86
CA ALA A 296 3.22 11.97 12.23
C ALA A 296 3.63 13.06 13.25
N THR A 297 2.96 13.15 14.40
CA THR A 297 3.16 14.17 15.43
C THR A 297 2.94 13.61 16.84
N PRO A 298 3.69 14.05 17.87
CA PRO A 298 4.77 15.05 17.82
C PRO A 298 6.09 14.49 17.28
N LYS A 299 6.22 13.16 17.19
CA LYS A 299 7.41 12.44 16.74
C LYS A 299 7.05 11.55 15.56
N LEU A 300 7.78 11.68 14.45
CA LEU A 300 7.57 10.84 13.29
C LEU A 300 8.00 9.41 13.63
N THR A 301 7.05 8.49 13.67
CA THR A 301 7.27 7.08 14.01
C THR A 301 6.60 6.20 12.96
N SER A 302 7.31 5.15 12.56
CA SER A 302 6.84 4.09 11.69
C SER A 302 7.10 2.76 12.38
N SER A 303 6.06 1.94 12.53
CA SER A 303 6.18 0.58 13.05
C SER A 303 5.61 -0.41 12.05
N ALA A 304 6.25 -1.57 11.97
CA ALA A 304 5.77 -2.69 11.17
C ALA A 304 6.04 -3.98 11.93
N THR A 305 5.07 -4.89 11.86
CA THR A 305 5.13 -6.21 12.49
C THR A 305 4.54 -7.23 11.53
N ASN A 306 5.25 -8.31 11.26
CA ASN A 306 4.73 -9.50 10.62
C ASN A 306 4.83 -10.68 11.58
N GLN A 307 3.74 -11.42 11.71
CA GLN A 307 3.66 -12.65 12.50
C GLN A 307 3.24 -13.80 11.59
N ILE A 308 3.97 -14.90 11.65
CA ILE A 308 3.70 -16.12 10.89
C ILE A 308 3.61 -17.27 11.89
N SER A 309 2.60 -18.12 11.73
CA SER A 309 2.49 -19.38 12.46
C SER A 309 2.88 -20.56 11.57
N GLY A 310 3.49 -21.59 12.17
CA GLY A 310 3.77 -22.86 11.52
C GLY A 310 4.58 -22.76 10.23
N LEU A 311 5.78 -22.14 10.28
CA LEU A 311 6.72 -22.23 9.17
C LEU A 311 7.14 -23.69 8.99
N ASN A 312 7.03 -24.18 7.77
CA ASN A 312 7.64 -25.42 7.33
C ASN A 312 8.30 -25.21 5.95
N VAL A 313 9.62 -25.38 5.88
CA VAL A 313 10.39 -25.39 4.62
C VAL A 313 10.87 -26.80 4.36
N LEU A 314 10.68 -27.31 3.14
CA LEU A 314 11.14 -28.62 2.67
C LEU A 314 10.89 -29.76 3.68
N SER A 315 9.63 -30.00 4.02
CA SER A 315 9.23 -31.10 4.91
C SER A 315 9.95 -31.06 6.27
N SER A 316 10.03 -29.87 6.88
CA SER A 316 10.65 -29.59 8.18
C SER A 316 12.18 -29.52 8.20
N LEU A 317 12.82 -29.32 7.04
CA LEU A 317 14.23 -28.95 6.98
C LEU A 317 14.49 -27.66 7.79
N ILE A 318 13.57 -26.69 7.68
CA ILE A 318 13.48 -25.53 8.58
C ILE A 318 12.05 -25.44 9.07
N GLY A 319 11.86 -25.46 10.39
CA GLY A 319 10.55 -25.31 11.02
C GLY A 319 10.56 -24.23 12.08
N ALA A 320 9.48 -23.48 12.25
CA ALA A 320 9.27 -22.61 13.40
C ALA A 320 7.79 -22.56 13.74
N ARG A 321 7.45 -22.59 15.04
CA ARG A 321 6.06 -22.46 15.48
C ARG A 321 5.54 -21.05 15.25
N THR A 322 6.34 -20.05 15.60
CA THR A 322 6.03 -18.65 15.34
C THR A 322 7.27 -17.91 14.86
N ILE A 323 7.07 -17.03 13.90
CA ILE A 323 8.08 -16.07 13.44
C ILE A 323 7.49 -14.69 13.62
N THR A 324 8.24 -13.80 14.28
CA THR A 324 7.89 -12.39 14.40
C THR A 324 8.99 -11.56 13.77
N ALA A 325 8.67 -10.78 12.75
CA ALA A 325 9.52 -9.70 12.27
C ALA A 325 8.91 -8.39 12.77
N SER A 326 9.60 -7.61 13.58
CA SER A 326 9.05 -6.38 14.15
C SER A 326 10.09 -5.29 14.18
N THR A 327 9.84 -4.22 13.44
CA THR A 327 10.73 -3.07 13.36
C THR A 327 10.00 -1.78 13.67
N THR A 328 10.70 -0.87 14.33
CA THR A 328 10.24 0.51 14.54
C THR A 328 11.35 1.47 14.12
N THR A 329 11.00 2.47 13.34
CA THR A 329 11.86 3.62 13.07
C THR A 329 11.19 4.87 13.62
N SER A 330 11.94 5.70 14.33
CA SER A 330 11.39 6.93 14.89
C SER A 330 12.37 8.09 14.84
N ARG A 331 11.85 9.32 14.78
CA ARG A 331 12.67 10.52 14.74
C ARG A 331 11.94 11.71 15.36
N THR A 332 12.62 12.39 16.29
CA THR A 332 12.10 13.51 17.08
C THR A 332 12.01 14.82 16.31
N SER A 333 12.98 15.11 15.43
CA SER A 333 12.97 16.28 14.55
C SER A 333 13.67 15.96 13.22
N PHE A 334 13.45 16.78 12.18
CA PHE A 334 14.10 16.60 10.88
C PHE A 334 15.63 16.56 10.92
N THR A 335 16.23 17.26 11.86
CA THR A 335 17.68 17.35 12.04
C THR A 335 18.24 16.23 12.91
N SER A 336 17.37 15.50 13.63
CA SER A 336 17.78 14.40 14.50
C SER A 336 18.05 13.14 13.70
N ALA A 337 19.01 12.34 14.16
CA ALA A 337 19.21 10.99 13.65
C ALA A 337 17.96 10.13 13.89
N ALA A 338 17.64 9.24 12.96
CA ALA A 338 16.59 8.25 13.16
C ALA A 338 17.06 7.19 14.17
N THR A 339 16.16 6.75 15.04
CA THR A 339 16.38 5.61 15.93
C THR A 339 15.64 4.39 15.42
N PHE A 340 16.28 3.22 15.55
CA PHE A 340 15.76 1.95 15.04
C PHE A 340 15.65 0.94 16.17
N THR A 341 14.51 0.25 16.23
CA THR A 341 14.28 -0.88 17.13
C THR A 341 13.97 -2.11 16.30
N ASP A 342 14.58 -3.22 16.70
CA ASP A 342 14.31 -4.56 16.19
C ASP A 342 13.84 -5.42 17.36
N ALA A 343 12.59 -5.89 17.30
CA ALA A 343 11.98 -6.76 18.29
C ALA A 343 11.59 -8.11 17.66
N SER A 344 12.35 -8.52 16.65
CA SER A 344 12.09 -9.74 15.89
C SER A 344 12.62 -10.98 16.61
N GLY A 345 12.02 -12.14 16.33
CA GLY A 345 12.40 -13.38 16.99
C GLY A 345 11.68 -14.61 16.45
N PHE A 346 12.20 -15.77 16.83
CA PHE A 346 11.62 -17.07 16.54
C PHE A 346 11.03 -17.69 17.80
N VAL A 347 10.07 -18.58 17.61
CA VAL A 347 9.59 -19.49 18.66
C VAL A 347 9.50 -20.89 18.08
N GLY A 348 10.17 -21.86 18.72
CA GLY A 348 10.23 -23.25 18.28
C GLY A 348 10.96 -23.45 16.95
N LEU A 349 12.00 -22.66 16.67
CA LEU A 349 12.89 -22.83 15.52
C LEU A 349 13.60 -24.19 15.61
N LYS A 350 13.59 -24.92 14.51
CA LYS A 350 14.30 -26.18 14.33
C LYS A 350 14.88 -26.22 12.93
N ILE A 351 16.13 -26.67 12.81
CA ILE A 351 16.81 -26.87 11.53
C ILE A 351 17.38 -28.28 11.53
N ALA A 352 16.99 -29.09 10.55
CA ALA A 352 17.40 -30.49 10.50
C ALA A 352 18.93 -30.58 10.36
N GLY A 353 19.56 -31.41 11.22
CA GLY A 353 21.02 -31.54 11.27
C GLY A 353 21.76 -30.40 11.98
N MET A 354 21.07 -29.38 12.51
CA MET A 354 21.69 -28.24 13.20
C MET A 354 21.01 -27.94 14.55
N PRO A 355 21.12 -28.84 15.55
CA PRO A 355 20.43 -28.69 16.85
C PRO A 355 20.94 -27.51 17.70
N SER A 356 22.14 -26.97 17.40
CA SER A 356 22.70 -25.81 18.08
C SER A 356 22.01 -24.49 17.71
N ILE A 357 21.23 -24.45 16.62
CA ILE A 357 20.46 -23.28 16.21
C ILE A 357 19.08 -23.36 16.87
N THR A 358 18.84 -22.44 17.80
CA THR A 358 17.62 -22.33 18.60
C THR A 358 16.91 -21.00 18.34
N ASP A 359 15.87 -20.67 19.12
CA ASP A 359 15.09 -19.44 18.97
C ASP A 359 15.91 -18.13 19.07
N SER A 360 17.05 -18.17 19.77
CA SER A 360 17.93 -17.02 19.97
C SER A 360 18.98 -16.91 18.86
N VAL A 361 18.52 -16.60 17.64
CA VAL A 361 19.41 -16.44 16.48
C VAL A 361 19.97 -15.03 16.42
N LYS A 362 21.31 -14.92 16.41
CA LYS A 362 22.00 -13.64 16.22
C LYS A 362 21.67 -13.04 14.84
N PRO A 363 21.56 -11.71 14.73
CA PRO A 363 21.35 -11.05 13.44
C PRO A 363 22.34 -11.50 12.36
N ASN A 364 21.84 -11.70 11.14
CA ASN A 364 22.61 -12.09 9.95
C ASN A 364 23.33 -13.45 10.03
N THR A 365 22.83 -14.37 10.86
CA THR A 365 23.37 -15.75 10.91
C THR A 365 23.12 -16.46 9.59
N THR A 366 24.18 -16.89 8.90
CA THR A 366 24.07 -17.57 7.60
C THR A 366 24.49 -19.03 7.72
N ILE A 367 23.71 -19.91 7.10
CA ILE A 367 23.94 -21.34 7.03
C ILE A 367 23.76 -21.83 5.58
N THR A 368 24.43 -22.92 5.24
CA THR A 368 24.27 -23.58 3.94
C THR A 368 23.62 -24.94 4.15
N LEU A 369 22.56 -25.21 3.40
CA LEU A 369 21.84 -26.48 3.43
C LEU A 369 21.93 -27.14 2.06
N SER A 370 22.55 -28.32 1.98
CA SER A 370 22.80 -29.05 0.72
C SER A 370 21.53 -29.31 -0.12
N GLN A 371 20.37 -29.36 0.54
CA GLN A 371 19.08 -29.59 -0.10
C GLN A 371 18.40 -28.32 -0.62
N LEU A 372 18.90 -27.13 -0.29
CA LEU A 372 18.20 -25.87 -0.52
C LEU A 372 19.14 -24.80 -1.11
N GLY A 373 20.19 -24.45 -0.38
CA GLY A 373 21.16 -23.41 -0.72
C GLY A 373 21.55 -22.60 0.51
N THR A 374 21.78 -21.29 0.31
CA THR A 374 22.17 -20.39 1.39
C THR A 374 20.94 -19.83 2.11
N VAL A 375 20.93 -19.93 3.45
CA VAL A 375 19.88 -19.40 4.30
C VAL A 375 20.48 -18.40 5.28
N THR A 376 20.01 -17.15 5.24
CA THR A 376 20.30 -16.15 6.26
C THR A 376 19.10 -16.01 7.18
N LEU A 377 19.31 -16.32 8.45
CA LEU A 377 18.35 -16.13 9.53
C LEU A 377 18.51 -14.75 10.15
N HIS A 378 17.40 -14.14 10.53
CA HIS A 378 17.34 -12.84 11.19
C HIS A 378 18.21 -11.80 10.46
N LYS A 379 18.01 -11.66 9.14
CA LYS A 379 18.76 -10.73 8.29
C LYS A 379 18.33 -9.30 8.59
N VAL A 380 19.24 -8.48 9.10
CA VAL A 380 18.98 -7.08 9.48
C VAL A 380 19.80 -6.16 8.60
N THR A 381 19.13 -5.22 7.92
CA THR A 381 19.76 -4.17 7.11
C THR A 381 19.31 -2.81 7.62
N LYS A 382 20.26 -1.91 7.91
CA LYS A 382 19.99 -0.55 8.37
C LYS A 382 20.49 0.46 7.34
N THR A 383 19.77 1.54 7.19
CA THR A 383 20.16 2.74 6.45
C THR A 383 20.16 3.92 7.41
N THR A 384 20.52 5.12 6.92
CA THR A 384 20.42 6.35 7.72
C THR A 384 18.97 6.70 8.10
N THR A 385 17.99 6.17 7.39
CA THR A 385 16.57 6.54 7.51
C THR A 385 15.64 5.39 7.81
N GLY A 386 16.12 4.16 7.94
CA GLY A 386 15.24 3.01 8.13
C GLY A 386 15.95 1.70 8.44
N ILE A 387 15.16 0.71 8.84
CA ILE A 387 15.58 -0.65 9.18
C ILE A 387 14.67 -1.66 8.47
N ARG A 388 15.29 -2.71 7.94
CA ARG A 388 14.62 -3.86 7.34
C ARG A 388 15.11 -5.14 8.00
N VAL A 389 14.15 -5.99 8.36
CA VAL A 389 14.37 -7.33 8.92
C VAL A 389 13.68 -8.37 8.04
N VAL A 390 14.41 -9.43 7.72
CA VAL A 390 13.88 -10.65 7.09
C VAL A 390 14.25 -11.82 7.99
N MET A 391 13.24 -12.51 8.52
CA MET A 391 13.50 -13.59 9.48
C MET A 391 14.13 -14.80 8.84
N VAL A 392 13.69 -15.21 7.65
CA VAL A 392 14.36 -16.27 6.89
C VAL A 392 14.50 -15.83 5.43
N SER A 393 15.75 -15.69 4.97
CA SER A 393 16.11 -15.35 3.59
C SER A 393 16.80 -16.56 2.96
N ILE A 394 16.21 -17.15 1.93
CA ILE A 394 16.71 -18.35 1.25
C ILE A 394 17.12 -17.96 -0.17
N THR A 395 18.37 -18.26 -0.55
CA THR A 395 18.82 -18.22 -1.93
C THR A 395 19.03 -19.64 -2.41
N LEU A 396 18.27 -20.05 -3.43
CA LEU A 396 18.34 -21.42 -3.94
C LEU A 396 19.62 -21.65 -4.76
N ASP A 397 20.41 -22.66 -4.39
CA ASP A 397 21.62 -23.03 -5.15
C ASP A 397 21.33 -24.03 -6.27
N LYS A 398 20.11 -24.57 -6.31
CA LYS A 398 19.60 -25.48 -7.33
C LYS A 398 18.12 -25.20 -7.60
N ALA A 399 17.62 -25.67 -8.75
CA ALA A 399 16.19 -25.59 -9.02
C ALA A 399 15.40 -26.51 -8.07
N LEU A 400 14.20 -26.06 -7.68
CA LEU A 400 13.30 -26.79 -6.79
C LEU A 400 11.86 -26.63 -7.31
N GLY A 401 11.33 -27.71 -7.90
CA GLY A 401 10.05 -27.65 -8.61
C GLY A 401 10.08 -26.59 -9.71
N ASN A 402 9.19 -25.61 -9.64
CA ASN A 402 9.11 -24.49 -10.59
C ASN A 402 10.01 -23.30 -10.21
N LEU A 403 10.75 -23.38 -9.10
CA LEU A 403 11.67 -22.32 -8.68
C LEU A 403 13.04 -22.61 -9.28
N ALA A 404 13.58 -21.68 -10.07
CA ALA A 404 14.90 -21.84 -10.64
C ALA A 404 16.01 -21.60 -9.60
N ARG A 405 17.23 -22.05 -9.93
CA ARG A 405 18.45 -21.66 -9.21
C ARG A 405 18.55 -20.13 -9.16
N GLY A 406 18.99 -19.61 -8.02
CA GLY A 406 19.12 -18.18 -7.76
C GLY A 406 17.83 -17.50 -7.31
N THR A 407 16.71 -18.23 -7.21
CA THR A 407 15.48 -17.68 -6.61
C THR A 407 15.76 -17.24 -5.18
N LEU A 408 15.43 -15.98 -4.87
CA LEU A 408 15.44 -15.43 -3.52
C LEU A 408 14.04 -15.57 -2.93
N VAL A 409 13.94 -16.23 -1.78
CA VAL A 409 12.70 -16.35 -1.00
C VAL A 409 12.89 -15.69 0.36
N GLU A 410 12.01 -14.74 0.67
CA GLU A 410 12.02 -14.01 1.93
C GLU A 410 10.77 -14.35 2.73
N ILE A 411 10.95 -14.62 4.02
CA ILE A 411 9.89 -15.03 4.94
C ILE A 411 10.01 -14.19 6.22
N GLY A 412 8.87 -13.69 6.69
CA GLY A 412 8.78 -12.85 7.89
C GLY A 412 9.50 -11.53 7.67
N VAL A 413 8.92 -10.62 6.88
CA VAL A 413 9.55 -9.35 6.54
C VAL A 413 8.88 -8.19 7.25
N SER A 414 9.72 -7.34 7.84
CA SER A 414 9.33 -6.04 8.40
C SER A 414 10.30 -4.97 7.94
N ASN A 415 9.79 -3.85 7.46
CA ASN A 415 10.56 -2.71 6.99
C ASN A 415 9.93 -1.43 7.52
N THR A 416 10.73 -0.54 8.08
CA THR A 416 10.29 0.79 8.52
C THR A 416 11.32 1.84 8.20
N GLY A 417 10.85 3.07 8.01
CA GLY A 417 11.71 4.20 7.74
C GLY A 417 10.99 5.53 7.97
N VAL A 418 11.79 6.59 7.97
CA VAL A 418 11.36 7.98 8.05
C VAL A 418 12.11 8.79 7.01
N GLN A 419 11.39 9.48 6.12
CA GLN A 419 12.01 10.30 5.08
C GLN A 419 11.94 11.79 5.41
N ASN A 420 12.95 12.51 4.93
CA ASN A 420 12.97 13.97 4.92
C ASN A 420 11.95 14.54 3.91
N ARG A 421 11.72 15.85 4.03
CA ARG A 421 10.96 16.65 3.08
C ARG A 421 11.51 16.56 1.67
#